data_AF-A0A7V8A9H9-F1
#
_entry.id   AF-A0A7V8A9H9-F1
#
_cell.length_a   1.000
_cell.length_b   1.000
_cell.length_c   1.000
_cell.angle_alpha   90.00
_cell.angle_beta   90.00
_cell.angle_gamma   90.00
#
_symmetry.space_group_name_H-M   'P 1'
#
loop_
_entity.id
_entity.type
_entity.pdbx_description
1 polymer ?
#
loop_
_entity_poly.entity_id
_entity_poly.type
_entity_poly.pdbx_seq_one_letter_code
_entity_poly.pdbx_strand_id
1 'polypeptide(L)' 'MMEDPRKIGPATHMLFVAKNIERIGDHCTNMAEVVHYLETGEELLGDRPKGEAQDKINGDKQGDA' A
#
# COMPACT_ATOMS: atom_id res chain seq x y z
N MET A 1 2.24 21.58 10.85
CA MET A 1 1.28 21.50 11.98
C MET A 1 1.45 22.63 13.00
N MET A 2 2.67 23.11 13.29
CA MET A 2 2.87 24.27 14.20
C MET A 2 2.54 25.63 13.57
N GLU A 3 2.60 25.76 12.24
CA GLU A 3 2.38 27.04 11.53
C GLU A 3 0.92 27.52 11.58
N ASP A 4 -0.04 26.60 11.66
CA ASP A 4 -1.44 26.90 11.99
C ASP A 4 -2.07 25.71 12.74
N PRO A 5 -2.20 25.81 14.08
CA PRO A 5 -2.77 24.74 14.92
C PRO A 5 -4.19 24.32 14.52
N ARG A 6 -4.95 25.17 13.81
CA ARG A 6 -6.32 24.85 13.36
C ARG A 6 -6.34 23.76 12.29
N LYS A 7 -5.21 23.53 11.60
CA LYS A 7 -5.08 22.49 10.57
C LYS A 7 -4.88 21.10 11.16
N ILE A 8 -4.59 20.97 12.46
CA ILE A 8 -4.30 19.68 13.09
C ILE A 8 -5.53 18.76 13.05
N GLY A 9 -6.70 19.24 13.46
CA GLY A 9 -7.94 18.44 13.46
C GLY A 9 -8.29 17.86 12.08
N PRO A 10 -8.42 18.70 11.03
CA PRO A 10 -8.63 18.22 9.66
C PRO A 10 -7.55 17.26 9.17
N ALA A 11 -6.28 17.52 9.46
CA ALA A 11 -5.18 16.63 9.08
C ALA A 11 -5.26 15.27 9.80
N THR A 12 -5.66 15.24 11.07
CA THR A 12 -5.89 13.99 11.81
C THR A 12 -7.03 13.18 11.22
N HIS A 13 -8.12 13.81 10.76
CA HIS A 13 -9.18 13.10 10.04
C HIS A 13 -8.67 12.48 8.75
N MET A 14 -7.83 13.19 7.99
CA MET A 14 -7.19 12.64 6.78
C MET A 14 -6.28 11.45 7.11
N LEU A 15 -5.55 11.49 8.24
CA LEU A 15 -4.76 10.33 8.70
C LEU A 15 -5.64 9.13 9.03
N PHE A 16 -6.80 9.33 9.65
CA PHE A 16 -7.74 8.23 9.90
C PHE A 16 -8.32 7.67 8.61
N VAL A 17 -8.67 8.52 7.64
CA VAL A 17 -9.10 8.06 6.31
C VAL A 17 -8.00 7.22 5.66
N ALA A 18 -6.77 7.72 5.63
CA ALA A 18 -5.63 6.99 5.07
C ALA A 18 -5.39 5.64 5.77
N LYS A 19 -5.46 5.61 7.11
CA LYS A 19 -5.36 4.37 7.90
C LYS A 19 -6.43 3.35 7.50
N ASN A 20 -7.69 3.76 7.35
CA ASN A 20 -8.74 2.84 6.96
C ASN A 20 -8.53 2.29 5.55
N ILE A 21 -8.04 3.11 4.62
CA ILE A 21 -7.69 2.67 3.26
C ILE A 21 -6.55 1.66 3.30
N GLU A 22 -5.51 1.88 4.12
CA GLU A 22 -4.41 0.92 4.29
C GLU A 22 -4.91 -0.43 4.83
N ARG A 23 -5.79 -0.44 5.85
CA ARG A 23 -6.42 -1.68 6.35
C ARG A 23 -7.21 -2.41 5.27
N ILE A 24 -7.95 -1.68 4.43
CA ILE A 24 -8.69 -2.28 3.30
C ILE A 24 -7.70 -2.94 2.34
N GLY A 25 -6.59 -2.27 2.02
CA GLY A 25 -5.54 -2.81 1.17
C GLY A 25 -4.92 -4.11 1.69
N ASP A 26 -4.65 -4.19 3.00
CA ASP A 26 -4.15 -5.41 3.63
C ASP A 26 -5.17 -6.56 3.51
N HIS A 27 -6.44 -6.30 3.76
CA HIS A 27 -7.49 -7.32 3.62
C HIS A 27 -7.66 -7.80 2.18
N CYS A 28 -7.63 -6.89 1.20
CA CYS A 28 -7.64 -7.24 -0.21
C CYS A 28 -6.46 -8.15 -0.57
N THR A 29 -5.28 -7.86 -0.04
CA THR A 29 -4.06 -8.66 -0.28
C THR A 29 -4.21 -10.06 0.33
N ASN A 30 -4.64 -10.16 1.59
CA ASN A 30 -4.86 -11.46 2.24
C ASN A 30 -5.92 -12.30 1.49
N MET A 31 -7.00 -11.68 1.00
CA MET A 31 -8.00 -12.40 0.19
C MET A 31 -7.43 -12.88 -1.14
N ALA A 32 -6.61 -12.08 -1.81
CA ALA A 32 -5.96 -12.47 -3.06
C ALA A 32 -4.98 -13.62 -2.85
N GLU A 33 -4.23 -13.64 -1.74
CA GLU A 33 -3.34 -14.75 -1.37
C GLU A 33 -4.13 -16.04 -1.17
N VAL A 34 -5.27 -15.98 -0.48
CA VAL A 34 -6.16 -17.16 -0.31
C VAL A 34 -6.72 -17.64 -1.65
N VAL A 35 -7.21 -16.74 -2.50
CA VAL A 35 -7.73 -17.11 -3.84
C VAL A 35 -6.62 -17.73 -4.69
N HIS A 36 -5.41 -17.19 -4.65
CA HIS A 36 -4.26 -17.76 -5.36
C HIS A 36 -4.00 -19.20 -4.93
N TYR A 37 -3.92 -19.43 -3.62
CA TYR A 37 -3.72 -20.78 -3.08
C TYR A 37 -4.84 -21.76 -3.49
N LEU A 38 -6.09 -21.29 -3.50
CA LEU A 38 -7.23 -22.13 -3.92
C LEU A 38 -7.14 -22.54 -5.41
N GLU A 39 -6.59 -21.69 -6.27
CA GLU A 39 -6.46 -21.96 -7.71
C GLU A 39 -5.20 -22.77 -8.05
N THR A 40 -4.05 -22.46 -7.43
CA THR A 40 -2.75 -23.07 -7.79
C THR A 40 -2.35 -24.24 -6.89
N GLY A 41 -2.88 -24.28 -5.65
CA GLY A 41 -2.43 -25.18 -4.60
C GLY A 41 -1.09 -24.80 -3.96
N GLU A 42 -0.50 -23.67 -4.36
CA GLU A 42 0.80 -23.18 -3.89
C GLU A 42 0.65 -21.90 -3.08
N GLU A 43 1.41 -21.79 -1.98
CA GLU A 43 1.48 -20.55 -1.21
C GLU A 43 2.39 -19.54 -1.92
N LEU A 44 2.00 -18.26 -1.90
CA LEU A 44 2.85 -17.16 -2.33
C LEU A 44 3.99 -16.97 -1.32
N LEU A 45 5.08 -17.71 -1.52
CA LEU A 45 6.30 -17.64 -0.72
C LEU A 45 7.26 -16.59 -1.28
N GLY A 46 7.54 -15.53 -0.51
CA GLY A 46 8.53 -14.52 -0.85
C GLY A 46 7.99 -13.09 -0.81
N ASP A 47 8.74 -12.17 -1.43
CA ASP A 47 8.31 -10.77 -1.53
C ASP A 47 7.07 -10.65 -2.41
N ARG A 48 6.07 -9.91 -1.90
CA ARG A 48 4.82 -9.68 -2.65
C ARG A 48 5.13 -9.03 -3.99
N PRO A 49 4.54 -9.52 -5.11
CA PRO A 49 4.79 -8.93 -6.41
C PRO A 49 4.34 -7.47 -6.40
N LYS A 50 5.29 -6.57 -6.67
CA LYS A 50 4.99 -5.14 -6.83
C LYS A 50 4.27 -4.96 -8.16
N GLY A 51 3.15 -4.26 -8.16
CA GLY A 51 2.42 -4.00 -9.40
C GLY A 51 3.29 -3.22 -10.39
N GLU A 52 3.10 -3.42 -11.70
CA GLU A 52 3.90 -2.79 -12.77
C GLU A 52 4.03 -1.26 -12.64
N ALA A 53 3.06 -0.61 -12.01
CA ALA A 53 3.09 0.82 -11.71
C ALA A 53 4.18 1.20 -10.68
N GLN A 54 4.48 0.32 -9.72
CA GLN A 54 5.55 0.54 -8.73
C GLN A 54 6.94 0.34 -9.35
N ASP A 55 7.09 -0.59 -10.30
CA ASP A 55 8.37 -0.82 -10.98
C ASP A 55 8.75 0.34 -11.89
N LYS A 56 7.79 0.98 -12.56
CA LYS A 56 8.03 2.20 -13.35
C LYS A 56 8.48 3.38 -12.48
N ILE A 57 7.86 3.56 -11.30
CA ILE A 57 8.23 4.63 -10.36
C ILE A 57 9.64 4.43 -9.76
N ASN A 58 10.06 3.17 -9.57
CA ASN A 58 11.39 2.86 -9.04
C ASN A 58 12.47 2.82 -10.15
N GLY A 59 12.11 2.45 -11.37
CA GLY A 59 13.00 2.46 -12.54
C GLY A 59 13.44 3.87 -12.94
N ASP A 60 12.59 4.88 -12.75
CA ASP A 60 12.92 6.29 -13.03
C ASP A 60 13.89 6.91 -12.01
N LYS A 61 14.17 6.24 -10.88
CA LYS A 61 15.10 6.72 -9.83
C LYS A 61 16.50 6.12 -9.93
N GLN A 62 16.75 5.20 -10.86
CA GLN A 62 18.03 4.53 -11.04
C GLN A 62 18.79 5.14 -12.24
N GLY A 63 18.93 6.47 -12.29
CA GLY A 63 19.52 7.16 -13.44
C GLY A 63 20.16 8.53 -13.17
N ASP A 64 20.35 8.92 -11.91
CA ASP A 64 21.04 10.18 -11.59
C ASP A 64 21.86 10.04 -10.30
N ALA A 65 23.04 9.41 -10.45
CA ALA A 65 24.23 9.54 -9.60
C ALA A 65 25.43 8.82 -10.25
#